data_AF-A0A9X3F9B6-F1
#
_entry.id   AF-A0A9X3F9B6-F1
#
_cell.length_a   1.000
_cell.length_b   1.000
_cell.length_c   1.000
_cell.angle_alpha   90.00
_cell.angle_beta   90.00
_cell.angle_gamma   90.00
#
_symmetry.space_group_name_H-M   'P 1'
#
loop_
_entity.id
_entity.type
_entity.pdbx_description
1 polymer ?
#
loop_
_entity_poly.entity_id
_entity_poly.type
_entity_poly.pdbx_seq_one_letter_code
_entity_poly.pdbx_strand_id
1 'polypeptide(L)'
;MKTVKTIFLFILLLLFSISVSAMAGYYKGDTIRYKFDKMLVEVSTTDAIQKGLQIDSNSDRIKQIQKILNEISIDQPAKDERVTISFKEMGDDLYVWNYKEVELERSKRNRKTLVVFEDGTTFEKDFGRYCITFLFKDIETNVFTDDLADLELLLADEFVTKIKHAEQFMNGKFGAKYKKGINAWLDLRSDEVKGYFQNNTSKNLDMLLLSGGIGSGWIKNTFVSDIHFRLGVSFSQKGMFKNMYAVDYNLMYDFSESNENKFYELNHFLSLTWEHNFSNTPELDKWYGFSFGYLVKRNNDFFKENTFKVAVNKKINDTFIIKPELYFNDFFKNIYPGVRLSVAF
;
A
#
# COMPACT_ATOMS: atom_id res chain seq x y z
N MET A 1 -26.65 -21.49 30.58
CA MET A 1 -25.35 -20.80 30.48
C MET A 1 -24.46 -21.23 29.30
N LYS A 2 -24.56 -22.45 28.74
CA LYS A 2 -23.74 -22.86 27.58
C LYS A 2 -24.11 -22.11 26.29
N THR A 3 -25.40 -21.89 26.04
CA THR A 3 -25.90 -21.26 24.81
C THR A 3 -25.49 -19.79 24.67
N VAL A 4 -25.42 -19.04 25.77
CA VAL A 4 -25.01 -17.62 25.78
C VAL A 4 -23.52 -17.47 25.44
N LYS A 5 -22.67 -18.39 25.90
CA LYS A 5 -21.24 -18.39 25.56
C LYS A 5 -21.00 -18.73 24.09
N THR A 6 -21.77 -19.65 23.51
CA THR A 6 -21.68 -20.01 22.09
C THR A 6 -22.14 -18.86 21.19
N ILE A 7 -23.25 -18.19 21.54
CA ILE A 7 -23.74 -17.02 20.80
C ILE A 7 -22.76 -15.85 20.90
N PHE A 8 -22.16 -15.61 22.07
CA PHE A 8 -21.16 -14.56 22.23
C PHE A 8 -19.88 -14.85 21.43
N LEU A 9 -19.41 -16.10 21.41
CA LEU A 9 -18.25 -16.51 20.60
C LEU A 9 -18.53 -16.39 19.09
N PHE A 10 -19.75 -16.70 18.66
CA PHE A 10 -20.16 -16.60 17.26
C PHE A 10 -20.34 -15.15 16.79
N ILE A 11 -20.89 -14.28 17.65
CA ILE A 11 -20.98 -12.83 17.41
C ILE A 11 -19.58 -12.21 17.41
N LEU A 12 -18.68 -12.65 18.29
CA LEU A 12 -17.29 -12.20 18.31
C LEU A 12 -16.56 -12.60 17.02
N LEU A 13 -16.75 -13.83 16.53
CA LEU A 13 -16.20 -14.31 15.24
C LEU A 13 -16.78 -13.56 14.03
N LEU A 14 -18.07 -13.24 14.03
CA LEU A 14 -18.71 -12.42 12.99
C LEU A 14 -18.26 -10.96 12.98
N LEU A 15 -17.79 -10.44 14.13
CA LEU A 15 -17.22 -9.11 14.23
C LEU A 15 -15.75 -9.05 13.76
N PHE A 16 -15.05 -10.20 13.70
CA PHE A 16 -13.66 -10.28 13.19
C PHE A 16 -13.57 -10.44 11.66
N SER A 17 -14.65 -10.84 10.98
CA SER A 17 -14.64 -11.05 9.52
C SER A 17 -14.92 -9.79 8.69
N ILE A 18 -14.98 -8.62 9.31
CA ILE A 18 -15.06 -7.35 8.57
C ILE A 18 -13.63 -6.90 8.25
N SER A 19 -12.98 -7.60 7.34
CA SER A 19 -11.78 -7.09 6.68
C SER A 19 -12.20 -5.82 5.95
N VAL A 20 -11.86 -4.66 6.50
CA VAL A 20 -12.02 -3.39 5.81
C VAL A 20 -11.03 -3.41 4.66
N SER A 21 -11.45 -3.94 3.51
CA SER A 21 -10.71 -3.79 2.27
C SER A 21 -10.51 -2.28 2.08
N ALA A 22 -9.24 -1.86 1.98
CA ALA A 22 -8.92 -0.50 1.61
C ALA A 22 -9.62 -0.23 0.28
N MET A 23 -10.62 0.65 0.27
CA MET A 23 -11.30 1.04 -0.96
C MET A 23 -10.25 1.58 -1.93
N ALA A 24 -10.13 0.94 -3.09
CA ALA A 24 -9.35 1.45 -4.21
C ALA A 24 -9.75 2.91 -4.50
N GLY A 25 -8.76 3.78 -4.67
CA GLY A 25 -8.96 5.20 -5.00
C GLY A 25 -8.92 6.20 -3.83
N TYR A 26 -8.82 5.77 -2.55
CA TYR A 26 -8.80 6.70 -1.41
C TYR A 26 -7.43 6.97 -0.78
N TYR A 27 -6.39 6.28 -1.21
CA TYR A 27 -5.10 6.40 -0.54
C TYR A 27 -4.01 6.97 -1.44
N LYS A 28 -3.71 8.24 -1.19
CA LYS A 28 -2.60 9.00 -1.74
C LYS A 28 -2.01 9.80 -0.59
N GLY A 29 -0.85 9.35 -0.08
CA GLY A 29 -0.27 9.90 1.14
C GLY A 29 -0.02 11.40 1.05
N ASP A 30 0.55 11.83 -0.08
CA ASP A 30 0.72 13.22 -0.46
C ASP A 30 -0.01 13.49 -1.78
N THR A 31 -0.60 14.67 -1.91
CA THR A 31 -1.19 15.19 -3.14
C THR A 31 -0.83 16.66 -3.29
N ILE A 32 -0.06 16.99 -4.33
CA ILE A 32 0.31 18.37 -4.66
C ILE A 32 -0.37 18.74 -5.97
N ARG A 33 -1.02 19.90 -5.98
CA ARG A 33 -1.69 20.46 -7.15
C ARG A 33 -0.97 21.72 -7.61
N TYR A 34 -0.38 21.69 -8.78
CA TYR A 34 0.33 22.79 -9.42
C TYR A 34 -0.63 23.49 -10.39
N LYS A 35 -1.04 24.72 -10.06
CA LYS A 35 -1.96 25.50 -10.88
C LYS A 35 -1.19 26.44 -11.81
N PHE A 36 -1.41 26.26 -13.11
CA PHE A 36 -1.00 27.16 -14.19
C PHE A 36 -2.23 27.89 -14.74
N ASP A 37 -2.03 28.82 -15.67
CA ASP A 37 -3.14 29.60 -16.25
C ASP A 37 -4.19 28.71 -16.90
N LYS A 38 -3.74 27.86 -17.82
CA LYS A 38 -4.61 26.98 -18.62
C LYS A 38 -4.60 25.52 -18.20
N MET A 39 -3.84 25.18 -17.17
CA MET A 39 -3.60 23.79 -16.78
C MET A 39 -3.59 23.64 -15.26
N LEU A 40 -3.99 22.47 -14.78
CA LEU A 40 -3.80 22.04 -13.40
C LEU A 40 -3.13 20.67 -13.43
N VAL A 41 -2.00 20.53 -12.76
CA VAL A 41 -1.30 19.25 -12.63
C VAL A 41 -1.43 18.79 -11.19
N GLU A 42 -2.06 17.65 -10.96
CA GLU A 42 -2.14 16.99 -9.67
C GLU A 42 -1.15 15.83 -9.64
N VAL A 43 -0.25 15.81 -8.66
CA VAL A 43 0.69 14.71 -8.42
C VAL A 43 0.36 14.08 -7.09
N SER A 44 0.14 12.78 -7.10
CA SER A 44 -0.20 11.97 -5.96
C SER A 44 0.89 10.93 -5.74
N THR A 45 1.49 10.88 -4.56
CA THR A 45 2.63 10.00 -4.26
C THR A 45 2.70 9.70 -2.76
N THR A 46 3.57 8.79 -2.36
CA THR A 46 3.87 8.53 -0.95
C THR A 46 4.96 9.42 -0.38
N ASP A 47 5.70 10.14 -1.22
CA ASP A 47 6.75 11.05 -0.79
C ASP A 47 6.91 12.19 -1.78
N ALA A 48 6.05 13.20 -1.69
CA ALA A 48 6.07 14.31 -2.64
C ALA A 48 7.28 15.25 -2.49
N ILE A 49 8.04 15.13 -1.40
CA ILE A 49 9.25 15.91 -1.16
C ILE A 49 10.42 15.30 -1.95
N GLN A 50 10.56 13.96 -1.95
CA GLN A 50 11.66 13.27 -2.62
C GLN A 50 11.29 12.80 -4.04
N LYS A 51 10.03 12.45 -4.24
CA LYS A 51 9.47 11.87 -5.47
C LYS A 51 8.40 12.77 -6.07
N GLY A 52 8.70 14.07 -6.17
CA GLY A 52 7.85 15.04 -6.85
C GLY A 52 7.60 14.69 -8.32
N LEU A 53 7.24 15.67 -9.15
CA LEU A 53 6.94 15.40 -10.57
C LEU A 53 8.14 14.84 -11.34
N GLN A 54 9.37 14.93 -10.80
CA GLN A 54 10.61 14.35 -11.35
C GLN A 54 10.69 14.54 -12.88
N ILE A 55 10.59 15.79 -13.33
CA ILE A 55 10.37 16.12 -14.75
C ILE A 55 11.39 15.47 -15.68
N ASP A 56 12.66 15.45 -15.26
CA ASP A 56 13.74 14.92 -16.09
C ASP A 56 13.51 13.43 -16.42
N SER A 57 12.94 12.64 -15.50
CA SER A 57 12.62 11.23 -15.73
C SER A 57 11.31 10.99 -16.50
N ASN A 58 10.45 12.02 -16.61
CA ASN A 58 9.12 11.94 -17.21
C ASN A 58 9.00 12.60 -18.60
N SER A 59 10.00 13.38 -19.04
CA SER A 59 9.96 14.12 -20.32
C SER A 59 9.75 13.22 -21.55
N ASP A 60 10.47 12.09 -21.65
CA ASP A 60 10.30 11.14 -22.76
C ASP A 60 8.92 10.50 -22.78
N ARG A 61 8.29 10.33 -21.62
CA ARG A 61 6.95 9.77 -21.49
C ARG A 61 5.91 10.77 -21.96
N ILE A 62 6.02 12.03 -21.53
CA ILE A 62 5.14 13.11 -21.98
C ILE A 62 5.20 13.22 -23.52
N LYS A 63 6.39 13.12 -24.12
CA LYS A 63 6.55 13.08 -25.58
C LYS A 63 5.84 11.87 -26.22
N GLN A 64 5.94 10.68 -25.63
CA GLN A 64 5.23 9.49 -26.12
C GLN A 64 3.71 9.64 -26.03
N ILE A 65 3.20 10.21 -24.94
CA ILE A 65 1.78 10.49 -24.76
C ILE A 65 1.29 11.48 -25.82
N GLN A 66 2.01 12.58 -26.03
CA GLN A 66 1.66 13.52 -27.09
C GLN A 66 1.66 12.87 -28.46
N LYS A 67 2.65 11.99 -28.75
CA LYS A 67 2.67 11.21 -29.99
C LYS A 67 1.40 10.35 -30.13
N ILE A 68 1.01 9.62 -29.09
CA ILE A 68 -0.21 8.80 -29.10
C ILE A 68 -1.46 9.67 -29.29
N LEU A 69 -1.55 10.80 -28.58
CA LEU A 69 -2.67 11.73 -28.71
C LEU A 69 -2.78 12.32 -30.12
N ASN A 70 -1.66 12.54 -30.80
CA ASN A 70 -1.64 12.99 -32.19
C ASN A 70 -2.08 11.91 -33.19
N GLU A 71 -2.01 10.63 -32.81
CA GLU A 71 -2.46 9.49 -33.63
C GLU A 71 -3.94 9.15 -33.42
N ILE A 72 -4.58 9.69 -32.38
CA ILE A 72 -5.97 9.41 -32.02
C ILE A 72 -6.85 10.64 -32.30
N SER A 73 -7.96 10.44 -33.00
CA SER A 73 -8.98 11.48 -33.14
C SER A 73 -9.91 11.44 -31.92
N ILE A 74 -9.92 12.52 -31.14
CA ILE A 74 -10.79 12.68 -29.97
C ILE A 74 -11.75 13.83 -30.25
N ASP A 75 -13.04 13.50 -30.36
CA ASP A 75 -14.07 14.52 -30.53
C ASP A 75 -14.11 15.47 -29.33
N GLN A 76 -14.29 16.76 -29.63
CA GLN A 76 -14.40 17.78 -28.59
C GLN A 76 -15.56 17.44 -27.64
N PRO A 77 -15.32 17.32 -26.32
CA PRO A 77 -16.39 17.07 -25.37
C PRO A 77 -17.33 18.26 -25.27
N ALA A 78 -18.61 17.97 -24.99
CA ALA A 78 -19.58 19.00 -24.65
C ALA A 78 -19.15 19.77 -23.38
N LYS A 79 -19.78 20.92 -23.12
CA LYS A 79 -19.42 21.77 -21.95
C LYS A 79 -19.61 21.06 -20.60
N ASP A 80 -20.54 20.12 -20.53
CA ASP A 80 -20.86 19.29 -19.38
C ASP A 80 -20.24 17.88 -19.46
N GLU A 81 -19.27 17.67 -20.34
CA GLU A 81 -18.56 16.39 -20.46
C GLU A 81 -17.09 16.54 -20.07
N ARG A 82 -16.52 15.46 -19.55
CA ARG A 82 -15.08 15.28 -19.37
C ARG A 82 -14.63 14.04 -20.11
N VAL A 83 -13.52 14.14 -20.82
CA VAL A 83 -12.78 12.99 -21.35
C VAL A 83 -11.59 12.73 -20.44
N THR A 84 -11.53 11.53 -19.88
CA THR A 84 -10.37 11.02 -19.14
C THR A 84 -9.58 10.10 -20.06
N ILE A 85 -8.27 10.35 -20.16
CA ILE A 85 -7.34 9.53 -20.94
C ILE A 85 -6.31 8.97 -19.97
N SER A 86 -6.39 7.67 -19.69
CA SER A 86 -5.52 7.00 -18.73
C SER A 86 -4.44 6.20 -19.44
N PHE A 87 -3.18 6.46 -19.07
CA PHE A 87 -2.02 5.72 -19.52
C PHE A 87 -1.50 4.91 -18.32
N LYS A 88 -1.69 3.60 -18.39
CA LYS A 88 -1.23 2.66 -17.36
C LYS A 88 -0.03 1.90 -17.91
N GLU A 89 1.12 2.05 -17.27
CA GLU A 89 2.27 1.19 -17.51
C GLU A 89 2.30 0.11 -16.44
N MET A 90 1.95 -1.11 -16.83
CA MET A 90 2.09 -2.28 -15.96
C MET A 90 3.49 -2.86 -16.16
N GLY A 91 4.39 -2.60 -15.22
CA GLY A 91 5.78 -3.02 -15.36
C GLY A 91 6.55 -2.95 -14.05
N ASP A 92 6.18 -3.79 -13.09
CA ASP A 92 6.99 -4.04 -11.88
C ASP A 92 7.06 -5.54 -11.53
N ASP A 93 6.45 -6.42 -12.34
CA ASP A 93 6.50 -7.86 -12.15
C ASP A 93 7.44 -8.49 -13.18
N LEU A 94 8.41 -9.29 -12.71
CA LEU A 94 9.50 -9.87 -13.50
C LEU A 94 9.03 -10.79 -14.64
N TYR A 95 7.73 -11.10 -14.69
CA TYR A 95 7.14 -12.09 -15.58
C TYR A 95 6.03 -11.54 -16.50
N VAL A 96 5.69 -10.25 -16.40
CA VAL A 96 4.63 -9.65 -17.22
C VAL A 96 5.24 -8.82 -18.35
N TRP A 97 4.69 -8.97 -19.54
CA TRP A 97 5.12 -8.25 -20.73
C TRP A 97 4.85 -6.75 -20.52
N ASN A 98 5.84 -5.89 -20.80
CA ASN A 98 5.73 -4.44 -20.71
C ASN A 98 4.78 -3.91 -21.80
N TYR A 99 3.47 -4.02 -21.62
CA TYR A 99 2.50 -3.35 -22.46
C TYR A 99 2.03 -2.05 -21.79
N LYS A 100 1.67 -1.08 -22.63
CA LYS A 100 1.08 0.19 -22.20
C LYS A 100 -0.39 0.15 -22.56
N GLU A 101 -1.24 0.30 -21.57
CA GLU A 101 -2.69 0.40 -21.77
C GLU A 101 -3.07 1.88 -21.87
N VAL A 102 -3.86 2.20 -22.90
CA VAL A 102 -4.47 3.52 -23.07
C VAL A 102 -5.98 3.35 -23.00
N GLU A 103 -6.59 3.93 -21.98
CA GLU A 103 -8.02 3.86 -21.72
C GLU A 103 -8.64 5.24 -21.91
N LEU A 104 -9.74 5.33 -22.65
CA LEU A 104 -10.50 6.55 -22.86
C LEU A 104 -11.88 6.39 -22.23
N GLU A 105 -12.19 7.27 -21.29
CA GLU A 105 -13.49 7.31 -20.63
C GLU A 105 -14.13 8.69 -20.85
N ARG A 106 -15.43 8.72 -21.14
CA ARG A 106 -16.21 9.96 -21.19
C ARG A 106 -17.22 9.94 -20.06
N SER A 107 -17.26 11.02 -19.27
CA SER A 107 -18.14 11.16 -18.11
C SER A 107 -18.84 12.52 -18.09
N LYS A 108 -20.02 12.58 -17.46
CA LYS A 108 -20.76 13.84 -17.27
C LYS A 108 -20.20 14.64 -16.09
N ARG A 109 -20.01 15.94 -16.30
CA ARG A 109 -19.52 16.91 -15.34
C ARG A 109 -20.68 17.72 -14.76
N ASN A 110 -21.49 17.06 -13.94
CA ASN A 110 -22.67 17.67 -13.31
C ASN A 110 -22.35 18.46 -12.02
N ARG A 111 -21.06 18.55 -11.65
CA ARG A 111 -20.59 19.21 -10.44
C ARG A 111 -19.28 19.96 -10.69
N LYS A 112 -19.13 21.09 -10.02
CA LYS A 112 -17.86 21.83 -9.90
C LYS A 112 -17.50 21.94 -8.43
N THR A 113 -16.32 21.43 -8.06
CA THR A 113 -15.82 21.51 -6.69
C THR A 113 -14.74 22.58 -6.58
N LEU A 114 -14.91 23.49 -5.64
CA LEU A 114 -13.95 24.53 -5.30
C LEU A 114 -13.39 24.28 -3.89
N VAL A 115 -12.12 24.61 -3.71
CA VAL A 115 -11.46 24.73 -2.42
C VAL A 115 -11.27 26.21 -2.15
N VAL A 116 -11.73 26.68 -1.01
CA VAL A 116 -11.64 28.09 -0.60
C VAL A 116 -10.71 28.17 0.60
N PHE A 117 -9.69 29.02 0.52
CA PHE A 117 -8.72 29.27 1.58
C PHE A 117 -9.10 30.48 2.44
N GLU A 118 -8.45 30.63 3.59
CA GLU A 118 -8.77 31.69 4.57
C GLU A 118 -8.60 33.11 4.00
N ASP A 119 -7.69 33.27 3.04
CA ASP A 119 -7.46 34.54 2.34
C ASP A 119 -8.48 34.83 1.22
N GLY A 120 -9.46 33.95 1.04
CA GLY A 120 -10.47 34.02 -0.02
C GLY A 120 -10.01 33.46 -1.36
N THR A 121 -8.77 33.01 -1.49
CA THR A 121 -8.29 32.38 -2.72
C THR A 121 -9.05 31.08 -2.98
N THR A 122 -9.46 30.87 -4.23
CA THR A 122 -10.21 29.67 -4.63
C THR A 122 -9.45 28.84 -5.64
N PHE A 123 -9.47 27.52 -5.48
CA PHE A 123 -8.94 26.57 -6.45
C PHE A 123 -10.02 25.61 -6.90
N GLU A 124 -10.04 25.34 -8.21
CA GLU A 124 -10.92 24.34 -8.78
C GLU A 124 -10.27 22.96 -8.66
N LYS A 125 -10.98 22.00 -8.07
CA LYS A 125 -10.53 20.59 -7.99
C LYS A 125 -10.81 19.84 -9.29
N ASP A 126 -11.92 20.20 -9.95
CA ASP A 126 -12.42 19.55 -11.15
C ASP A 126 -12.18 20.44 -12.39
N PHE A 127 -10.92 20.85 -12.62
CA PHE A 127 -10.55 21.74 -13.73
C PHE A 127 -10.65 21.03 -15.10
N GLY A 128 -10.83 21.81 -16.17
CA GLY A 128 -10.73 21.31 -17.54
C GLY A 128 -11.88 20.42 -18.04
N ARG A 129 -11.88 20.18 -19.35
CA ARG A 129 -12.71 19.20 -20.07
C ARG A 129 -11.94 17.90 -20.37
N TYR A 130 -10.62 17.94 -20.29
CA TYR A 130 -9.75 16.78 -20.44
C TYR A 130 -9.01 16.52 -19.12
N CYS A 131 -8.89 15.24 -18.75
CA CYS A 131 -8.05 14.77 -17.67
C CYS A 131 -7.13 13.68 -18.21
N ILE A 132 -5.84 13.93 -18.22
CA ILE A 132 -4.85 12.94 -18.65
C ILE A 132 -4.20 12.35 -17.41
N THR A 133 -4.38 11.05 -17.20
CA THR A 133 -3.90 10.32 -16.03
C THR A 133 -2.71 9.46 -16.40
N PHE A 134 -1.63 9.58 -15.63
CA PHE A 134 -0.43 8.77 -15.76
C PHE A 134 -0.19 8.05 -14.44
N LEU A 135 -0.09 6.73 -14.50
CA LEU A 135 0.35 5.93 -13.35
C LEU A 135 1.74 5.38 -13.64
N PHE A 136 2.73 5.82 -12.87
CA PHE A 136 4.10 5.33 -12.97
C PHE A 136 4.66 4.98 -11.59
N LYS A 137 4.96 3.69 -11.40
CA LYS A 137 5.37 3.14 -10.09
C LYS A 137 4.37 3.53 -9.01
N ASP A 138 4.81 4.32 -8.02
CA ASP A 138 4.00 4.82 -6.91
C ASP A 138 3.61 6.30 -7.05
N ILE A 139 3.69 6.86 -8.26
CA ILE A 139 3.31 8.24 -8.58
C ILE A 139 2.15 8.22 -9.57
N GLU A 140 1.04 8.86 -9.21
CA GLU A 140 -0.07 9.13 -10.11
C GLU A 140 -0.11 10.62 -10.41
N THR A 141 -0.09 10.96 -11.70
CA THR A 141 -0.14 12.34 -12.18
C THR A 141 -1.40 12.54 -13.01
N ASN A 142 -2.24 13.50 -12.63
CA ASN A 142 -3.42 13.92 -13.37
C ASN A 142 -3.21 15.32 -13.93
N VAL A 143 -3.30 15.47 -15.25
CA VAL A 143 -3.19 16.75 -15.94
C VAL A 143 -4.57 17.15 -16.45
N PHE A 144 -5.09 18.24 -15.90
CA PHE A 144 -6.38 18.79 -16.28
C PHE A 144 -6.19 19.99 -17.20
N THR A 145 -6.91 20.00 -18.32
CA THR A 145 -6.87 21.07 -19.32
C THR A 145 -8.20 21.23 -20.05
N ASP A 146 -8.48 22.43 -20.57
CA ASP A 146 -9.62 22.69 -21.46
C ASP A 146 -9.33 22.38 -22.93
N ASP A 147 -8.04 22.34 -23.31
CA ASP A 147 -7.54 22.05 -24.65
C ASP A 147 -6.35 21.09 -24.58
N LEU A 148 -6.35 20.06 -25.43
CA LEU A 148 -5.23 19.10 -25.50
C LEU A 148 -3.95 19.76 -26.02
N ALA A 149 -4.03 20.85 -26.78
CA ALA A 149 -2.87 21.61 -27.23
C ALA A 149 -2.08 22.22 -26.05
N ASP A 150 -2.73 22.55 -24.94
CA ASP A 150 -2.06 23.10 -23.75
C ASP A 150 -1.12 22.07 -23.08
N LEU A 151 -1.16 20.79 -23.48
CA LEU A 151 -0.19 19.78 -23.03
C LEU A 151 1.24 20.05 -23.54
N GLU A 152 1.41 20.89 -24.57
CA GLU A 152 2.74 21.36 -25.01
C GLU A 152 3.48 22.10 -23.90
N LEU A 153 2.76 22.74 -22.97
CA LEU A 153 3.34 23.41 -21.81
C LEU A 153 4.17 22.44 -20.95
N LEU A 154 3.79 21.16 -20.86
CA LEU A 154 4.54 20.16 -20.08
C LEU A 154 5.96 19.92 -20.61
N LEU A 155 6.21 20.26 -21.87
CA LEU A 155 7.53 20.15 -22.51
C LEU A 155 8.30 21.47 -22.54
N ALA A 156 7.67 22.58 -22.16
CA ALA A 156 8.29 23.89 -22.19
C ALA A 156 9.30 24.07 -21.03
N ASP A 157 10.40 24.77 -21.28
CA ASP A 157 11.42 25.08 -20.26
C ASP A 157 10.84 25.86 -19.07
N GLU A 158 9.83 26.70 -19.33
CA GLU A 158 9.11 27.45 -18.31
C GLU A 158 8.44 26.51 -17.29
N PHE A 159 7.81 25.43 -17.76
CA PHE A 159 7.18 24.45 -16.89
C PHE A 159 8.21 23.76 -15.99
N VAL A 160 9.35 23.34 -16.57
CA VAL A 160 10.45 22.73 -15.82
C VAL A 160 10.96 23.65 -14.73
N THR A 161 11.13 24.92 -15.07
CA THR A 161 11.62 25.95 -14.14
C THR A 161 10.64 26.19 -12.99
N LYS A 162 9.35 26.37 -13.32
CA LYS A 162 8.30 26.60 -12.32
C LYS A 162 8.14 25.42 -11.36
N ILE A 163 8.23 24.19 -11.86
CA ILE A 163 8.16 23.00 -11.01
C ILE A 163 9.40 22.87 -10.12
N LYS A 164 10.62 23.16 -10.63
CA LYS A 164 11.83 23.17 -9.79
C LYS A 164 11.71 24.20 -8.65
N HIS A 165 11.19 25.39 -8.93
CA HIS A 165 10.92 26.39 -7.88
C HIS A 165 9.86 25.89 -6.88
N ALA A 166 8.81 25.23 -7.36
CA ALA A 166 7.79 24.65 -6.51
C ALA A 166 8.35 23.54 -5.60
N GLU A 167 9.22 22.67 -6.11
CA GLU A 167 9.91 21.63 -5.34
C GLU A 167 10.84 22.23 -4.28
N GLN A 168 11.59 23.29 -4.62
CA GLN A 168 12.43 24.01 -3.64
C GLN A 168 11.58 24.65 -2.54
N PHE A 169 10.47 25.29 -2.90
CA PHE A 169 9.52 25.86 -1.95
C PHE A 169 8.96 24.78 -1.00
N MET A 170 8.56 23.63 -1.52
CA MET A 170 8.07 22.50 -0.71
C MET A 170 9.13 21.94 0.22
N ASN A 171 10.36 21.76 -0.27
CA ASN A 171 11.50 21.33 0.52
C ASN A 171 11.80 22.30 1.67
N GLY A 172 11.78 23.60 1.42
CA GLY A 172 11.97 24.63 2.43
C GLY A 172 10.86 24.65 3.49
N LYS A 173 9.62 24.33 3.10
CA LYS A 173 8.46 24.36 4.01
C LYS A 173 8.37 23.16 4.95
N PHE A 174 8.58 21.95 4.43
CA PHE A 174 8.34 20.71 5.18
C PHE A 174 9.62 20.00 5.62
N GLY A 175 10.73 20.19 4.89
CA GLY A 175 11.99 19.49 5.10
C GLY A 175 11.93 18.00 4.77
N ALA A 176 13.10 17.39 4.53
CA ALA A 176 13.21 16.00 4.08
C ALA A 176 12.68 14.93 5.06
N LYS A 177 12.41 15.30 6.33
CA LYS A 177 11.96 14.37 7.39
C LYS A 177 10.46 14.47 7.69
N TYR A 178 9.69 15.21 6.89
CA TYR A 178 8.26 15.36 7.12
C TYR A 178 7.51 14.03 6.91
N LYS A 179 6.77 13.59 7.94
CA LYS A 179 6.14 12.25 7.94
C LYS A 179 4.62 12.26 7.72
N LYS A 180 3.97 13.42 7.81
CA LYS A 180 2.52 13.52 7.62
C LYS A 180 2.19 13.62 6.14
N GLY A 181 0.96 13.27 5.79
CA GLY A 181 0.46 13.46 4.43
C GLY A 181 0.37 14.94 4.08
N ILE A 182 0.85 15.32 2.91
CA ILE A 182 0.82 16.68 2.38
C ILE A 182 -0.34 16.80 1.41
N ASN A 183 -1.25 17.73 1.64
CA ASN A 183 -2.25 18.10 0.64
C ASN A 183 -2.11 19.59 0.35
N ALA A 184 -1.57 19.91 -0.82
CA ALA A 184 -1.12 21.25 -1.17
C ALA A 184 -1.63 21.71 -2.53
N TRP A 185 -1.87 23.02 -2.63
CA TRP A 185 -2.14 23.73 -3.88
C TRP A 185 -1.04 24.78 -4.03
N LEU A 186 -0.27 24.68 -5.11
CA LEU A 186 0.80 25.60 -5.45
C LEU A 186 0.34 26.41 -6.66
N ASP A 187 0.20 27.71 -6.48
CA ASP A 187 -0.09 28.65 -7.55
C ASP A 187 1.20 29.03 -8.28
N LEU A 188 1.28 28.69 -9.56
CA LEU A 188 2.44 28.93 -10.43
C LEU A 188 2.11 29.88 -11.59
N ARG A 189 1.00 30.63 -11.47
CA ARG A 189 0.61 31.65 -12.45
C ARG A 189 1.50 32.89 -12.36
N SER A 190 2.04 33.20 -11.18
CA SER A 190 3.06 34.22 -10.97
C SER A 190 4.48 33.62 -10.96
N ASP A 191 5.50 34.49 -11.04
CA ASP A 191 6.91 34.09 -10.91
C ASP A 191 7.22 33.54 -9.50
N GLU A 192 6.54 34.07 -8.48
CA GLU A 192 6.62 33.58 -7.11
C GLU A 192 5.62 32.43 -6.88
N VAL A 193 6.10 31.37 -6.23
CA VAL A 193 5.27 30.23 -5.82
C VAL A 193 4.47 30.60 -4.58
N LYS A 194 3.14 30.51 -4.67
CA LYS A 194 2.25 30.63 -3.50
C LYS A 194 1.69 29.27 -3.12
N GLY A 195 1.93 28.84 -1.89
CA GLY A 195 1.48 27.54 -1.39
C GLY A 195 0.34 27.64 -0.40
N TYR A 196 -0.71 26.88 -0.66
CA TYR A 196 -1.86 26.70 0.22
C TYR A 196 -1.92 25.25 0.67
N PHE A 197 -2.09 25.04 1.98
CA PHE A 197 -1.96 23.72 2.58
C PHE A 197 -3.23 23.37 3.32
N GLN A 198 -3.81 22.22 2.98
CA GLN A 198 -4.82 21.63 3.81
C GLN A 198 -4.12 20.85 4.91
N ASN A 199 -4.41 21.20 6.17
CA ASN A 199 -4.05 20.35 7.30
C ASN A 199 -4.76 19.02 7.11
N ASN A 200 -4.01 18.03 6.61
CA ASN A 200 -4.52 16.70 6.50
C ASN A 200 -4.66 16.21 7.95
N THR A 201 -5.89 16.09 8.44
CA THR A 201 -6.17 15.19 9.56
C THR A 201 -6.00 13.79 8.99
N SER A 202 -4.75 13.42 8.67
CA SER A 202 -4.41 12.04 8.37
C SER A 202 -4.88 11.28 9.59
N LYS A 203 -5.98 10.54 9.45
CA LYS A 203 -6.40 9.62 10.49
C LYS A 203 -5.20 8.70 10.65
N ASN A 204 -4.51 8.77 11.79
CA ASN A 204 -3.60 7.70 12.15
C ASN A 204 -4.48 6.46 12.13
N LEU A 205 -4.23 5.59 11.17
CA LEU A 205 -4.98 4.34 11.01
C LEU A 205 -4.40 3.27 11.92
N ASP A 206 -3.50 3.64 12.83
CA ASP A 206 -2.88 2.76 13.81
C ASP A 206 -3.95 1.86 14.46
N MET A 207 -3.72 0.56 14.38
CA MET A 207 -4.74 -0.43 14.71
C MET A 207 -4.18 -1.49 15.64
N LEU A 208 -5.07 -1.99 16.50
CA LEU A 208 -4.89 -3.26 17.18
C LEU A 208 -5.37 -4.37 16.24
N LEU A 209 -4.50 -5.33 15.94
CA LEU A 209 -4.81 -6.52 15.16
C LEU A 209 -5.06 -7.68 16.12
N LEU A 210 -6.20 -8.34 15.97
CA LEU A 210 -6.42 -9.68 16.48
C LEU A 210 -6.74 -10.57 15.30
N SER A 211 -5.96 -11.63 15.09
CA SER A 211 -6.25 -12.59 14.03
C SER A 211 -6.04 -14.02 14.49
N GLY A 212 -6.70 -14.94 13.81
CA GLY A 212 -6.57 -16.37 14.01
C GLY A 212 -6.38 -17.05 12.68
N GLY A 213 -5.76 -18.22 12.67
CA GLY A 213 -5.52 -18.92 11.43
C GLY A 213 -5.12 -20.36 11.61
N ILE A 214 -5.01 -21.03 10.47
CA ILE A 214 -4.50 -22.39 10.39
C ILE A 214 -3.22 -22.41 9.57
N GLY A 215 -2.36 -23.37 9.82
CA GLY A 215 -1.14 -23.56 9.08
C GLY A 215 -0.85 -25.03 8.84
N SER A 216 -0.03 -25.26 7.84
CA SER A 216 0.53 -26.55 7.51
C SER A 216 2.00 -26.37 7.21
N GLY A 217 2.83 -27.25 7.76
CA GLY A 217 4.27 -27.18 7.61
C GLY A 217 4.91 -28.53 7.33
N TRP A 218 6.05 -28.48 6.68
CA TRP A 218 6.96 -29.60 6.51
C TRP A 218 8.19 -29.36 7.38
N ILE A 219 8.34 -30.12 8.46
CA ILE A 219 9.39 -29.94 9.48
C ILE A 219 9.97 -31.31 9.79
N LYS A 220 11.31 -31.46 9.81
CA LYS A 220 11.97 -32.76 10.05
C LYS A 220 11.41 -33.89 9.16
N ASN A 221 11.17 -33.61 7.88
CA ASN A 221 10.56 -34.55 6.93
C ASN A 221 9.18 -35.08 7.36
N THR A 222 8.47 -34.34 8.20
CA THR A 222 7.15 -34.70 8.71
C THR A 222 6.18 -33.56 8.44
N PHE A 223 4.97 -33.92 8.05
CA PHE A 223 3.87 -32.98 7.94
C PHE A 223 3.32 -32.63 9.32
N VAL A 224 3.21 -31.34 9.60
CA VAL A 224 2.55 -30.80 10.80
C VAL A 224 1.43 -29.85 10.40
N SER A 225 0.43 -29.73 11.25
CA SER A 225 -0.60 -28.69 11.11
C SER A 225 -0.61 -27.81 12.35
N ASP A 226 -1.07 -26.57 12.24
CA ASP A 226 -1.19 -25.69 13.40
C ASP A 226 -2.42 -24.81 13.37
N ILE A 227 -2.85 -24.42 14.56
CA ILE A 227 -3.75 -23.30 14.78
C ILE A 227 -2.91 -22.19 15.38
N HIS A 228 -3.03 -20.97 14.87
CA HIS A 228 -2.28 -19.83 15.38
C HIS A 228 -3.19 -18.68 15.74
N PHE A 229 -2.81 -17.98 16.81
CA PHE A 229 -3.47 -16.77 17.29
C PHE A 229 -2.45 -15.65 17.29
N ARG A 230 -2.84 -14.48 16.81
CA ARG A 230 -1.99 -13.31 16.69
C ARG A 230 -2.65 -12.13 17.38
N LEU A 231 -1.88 -11.47 18.24
CA LEU A 231 -2.20 -10.16 18.77
C LEU A 231 -1.11 -9.20 18.35
N GLY A 232 -1.45 -8.16 17.61
CA GLY A 232 -0.47 -7.20 17.10
C GLY A 232 -0.94 -5.76 17.14
N VAL A 233 0.01 -4.86 16.95
CA VAL A 233 -0.22 -3.44 16.71
C VAL A 233 0.39 -3.09 15.37
N SER A 234 -0.38 -2.41 14.52
CA SER A 234 0.07 -1.95 13.21
C SER A 234 0.10 -0.43 13.19
N PHE A 235 1.20 0.12 12.70
CA PHE A 235 1.44 1.56 12.62
C PHE A 235 1.37 2.01 11.17
N SER A 236 0.58 3.07 10.97
CA SER A 236 0.36 3.66 9.68
C SER A 236 1.35 4.80 9.42
N GLN A 237 1.82 4.93 8.18
CA GLN A 237 2.57 6.09 7.71
C GLN A 237 1.86 6.66 6.50
N LYS A 238 1.47 7.94 6.61
CA LYS A 238 0.61 8.66 5.65
C LYS A 238 -0.76 7.99 5.43
N GLY A 239 -1.14 7.05 6.30
CA GLY A 239 -2.35 6.21 6.32
C GLY A 239 -2.22 4.83 5.63
N MET A 240 -1.00 4.36 5.35
CA MET A 240 -0.74 2.99 4.92
C MET A 240 -0.06 2.26 6.07
N PHE A 241 -0.49 1.04 6.35
CA PHE A 241 0.20 0.18 7.30
C PHE A 241 1.60 -0.12 6.80
N LYS A 242 2.59 0.31 7.58
CA LYS A 242 4.00 0.13 7.25
C LYS A 242 4.69 -0.85 8.18
N ASN A 243 4.35 -0.84 9.46
CA ASN A 243 5.01 -1.69 10.44
C ASN A 243 3.97 -2.39 11.29
N MET A 244 4.17 -3.67 11.53
CA MET A 244 3.39 -4.44 12.47
C MET A 244 4.32 -5.15 13.45
N TYR A 245 3.95 -5.09 14.72
CA TYR A 245 4.58 -5.82 15.81
C TYR A 245 3.54 -6.72 16.43
N ALA A 246 3.84 -8.00 16.57
CA ALA A 246 2.87 -8.98 17.03
C ALA A 246 3.47 -10.03 17.95
N VAL A 247 2.60 -10.61 18.75
CA VAL A 247 2.84 -11.84 19.51
C VAL A 247 1.98 -12.93 18.87
N ASP A 248 2.63 -14.00 18.45
CA ASP A 248 2.00 -15.17 17.83
C ASP A 248 2.04 -16.37 18.79
N TYR A 249 0.90 -17.03 18.98
CA TYR A 249 0.80 -18.28 19.72
C TYR A 249 0.38 -19.41 18.78
N ASN A 250 1.27 -20.38 18.55
CA ASN A 250 1.03 -21.51 17.66
C ASN A 250 0.77 -22.78 18.46
N LEU A 251 -0.35 -23.44 18.18
CA LEU A 251 -0.71 -24.79 18.62
C LEU A 251 -0.41 -25.76 17.48
N MET A 252 0.69 -26.49 17.56
CA MET A 252 1.14 -27.34 16.48
C MET A 252 0.87 -28.81 16.77
N TYR A 253 0.12 -29.43 15.86
CA TYR A 253 -0.28 -30.82 15.86
C TYR A 253 0.74 -31.63 15.07
N ASP A 254 1.30 -32.61 15.76
CA ASP A 254 2.21 -33.61 15.21
C ASP A 254 1.51 -34.96 15.16
N PHE A 255 1.59 -35.60 13.99
CA PHE A 255 0.96 -36.89 13.69
C PHE A 255 1.99 -38.00 13.44
N SER A 256 3.29 -37.73 13.61
CA SER A 256 4.36 -38.70 13.32
C SER A 256 4.28 -39.98 14.15
N GLU A 257 3.80 -39.90 15.39
CA GLU A 257 3.65 -41.03 16.31
C GLU A 257 2.18 -41.48 16.49
N SER A 258 1.29 -41.14 15.55
CA SER A 258 -0.13 -41.47 15.64
C SER A 258 -0.38 -42.98 15.70
N ASN A 259 -1.15 -43.44 16.69
CA ASN A 259 -1.58 -44.83 16.87
C ASN A 259 -3.02 -44.91 17.43
N GLU A 260 -3.55 -46.12 17.62
CA GLU A 260 -4.93 -46.36 18.09
C GLU A 260 -5.27 -45.67 19.43
N ASN A 261 -4.29 -45.47 20.30
CA ASN A 261 -4.46 -44.87 21.63
C ASN A 261 -4.10 -43.38 21.68
N LYS A 262 -3.41 -42.86 20.65
CA LYS A 262 -2.90 -41.49 20.62
C LYS A 262 -2.89 -40.96 19.19
N PHE A 263 -3.90 -40.15 18.88
CA PHE A 263 -4.11 -39.64 17.52
C PHE A 263 -3.16 -38.49 17.13
N TYR A 264 -2.75 -37.66 18.10
CA TYR A 264 -1.83 -36.54 17.85
C TYR A 264 -1.09 -36.12 19.11
N GLU A 265 -0.03 -35.36 18.90
CA GLU A 265 0.71 -34.66 19.94
C GLU A 265 0.72 -33.17 19.68
N LEU A 266 0.80 -32.38 20.75
CA LEU A 266 0.62 -30.93 20.69
C LEU A 266 1.84 -30.22 21.24
N ASN A 267 2.44 -29.35 20.43
CA ASN A 267 3.55 -28.50 20.81
C ASN A 267 3.15 -27.04 20.66
N HIS A 268 3.55 -26.20 21.62
CA HIS A 268 3.13 -24.80 21.67
C HIS A 268 4.34 -23.90 21.51
N PHE A 269 4.27 -22.98 20.56
CA PHE A 269 5.27 -21.93 20.40
C PHE A 269 4.67 -20.56 20.70
N LEU A 270 5.42 -19.73 21.41
CA LEU A 270 5.15 -18.31 21.54
C LEU A 270 6.22 -17.56 20.77
N SER A 271 5.82 -16.66 19.87
CA SER A 271 6.74 -15.93 18.99
C SER A 271 6.51 -14.43 19.04
N LEU A 272 7.59 -13.67 18.96
CA LEU A 272 7.57 -12.24 18.67
C LEU A 272 7.79 -12.06 17.17
N THR A 273 6.98 -11.22 16.56
CA THR A 273 6.96 -11.01 15.12
C THR A 273 7.03 -9.53 14.79
N TRP A 274 7.87 -9.20 13.82
CA TRP A 274 7.89 -7.89 13.18
C TRP A 274 7.69 -8.06 11.68
N GLU A 275 6.75 -7.32 11.11
CA GLU A 275 6.45 -7.32 9.67
C GLU A 275 6.46 -5.87 9.16
N HIS A 276 6.97 -5.67 7.95
CA HIS A 276 7.08 -4.39 7.27
C HIS A 276 6.47 -4.45 5.86
N ASN A 277 5.66 -3.45 5.52
CA ASN A 277 5.13 -3.28 4.17
C ASN A 277 6.08 -2.42 3.33
N PHE A 278 6.81 -3.08 2.43
CA PHE A 278 7.71 -2.41 1.51
C PHE A 278 6.97 -1.74 0.34
N SER A 279 5.66 -1.95 0.21
CA SER A 279 4.88 -1.31 -0.83
C SER A 279 4.59 0.15 -0.51
N ASN A 280 4.68 0.99 -1.53
CA ASN A 280 4.21 2.36 -1.48
C ASN A 280 2.85 2.54 -2.15
N THR A 281 2.28 1.47 -2.71
CA THR A 281 0.96 1.50 -3.32
C THR A 281 -0.02 0.69 -2.44
N PRO A 282 -1.21 1.22 -2.14
CA PRO A 282 -2.23 0.53 -1.33
C PRO A 282 -2.69 -0.79 -1.91
N GLU A 283 -2.67 -0.88 -3.24
CA GLU A 283 -3.18 -2.03 -3.99
C GLU A 283 -2.19 -3.19 -4.02
N LEU A 284 -0.91 -2.92 -3.75
CA LEU A 284 0.12 -3.93 -3.67
C LEU A 284 0.52 -4.11 -2.22
N ASP A 285 0.28 -5.29 -1.67
CA ASP A 285 0.69 -5.60 -0.30
C ASP A 285 2.01 -6.38 -0.34
N LYS A 286 3.13 -5.70 -0.05
CA LYS A 286 4.47 -6.30 -0.05
C LYS A 286 4.99 -6.45 1.39
N TRP A 287 4.31 -7.29 2.16
CA TRP A 287 4.65 -7.55 3.55
C TRP A 287 5.72 -8.63 3.70
N TYR A 288 6.82 -8.26 4.35
CA TYR A 288 7.90 -9.14 4.75
C TYR A 288 8.19 -8.97 6.23
N GLY A 289 8.57 -10.04 6.91
CA GLY A 289 8.90 -9.94 8.31
C GLY A 289 9.76 -11.07 8.83
N PHE A 290 10.05 -10.97 10.11
CA PHE A 290 10.83 -11.95 10.85
C PHE A 290 10.09 -12.29 12.14
N SER A 291 10.14 -13.55 12.52
CA SER A 291 9.63 -13.99 13.81
C SER A 291 10.68 -14.80 14.57
N PHE A 292 10.68 -14.64 15.88
CA PHE A 292 11.49 -15.40 16.82
C PHE A 292 10.58 -16.00 17.88
N GLY A 293 10.59 -17.33 18.00
CA GLY A 293 9.72 -18.06 18.91
C GLY A 293 10.44 -19.06 19.77
N TYR A 294 9.77 -19.43 20.86
CA TYR A 294 10.26 -20.39 21.84
C TYR A 294 9.19 -21.45 22.14
N LEU A 295 9.62 -22.69 22.32
CA LEU A 295 8.77 -23.82 22.68
C LEU A 295 8.34 -23.69 24.15
N VAL A 296 7.13 -23.18 24.37
CA VAL A 296 6.59 -22.93 25.71
C VAL A 296 5.89 -24.14 26.32
N LYS A 297 5.45 -25.09 25.49
CA LYS A 297 4.89 -26.36 25.95
C LYS A 297 5.26 -27.47 24.97
N ARG A 298 5.74 -28.57 25.52
CA ARG A 298 6.16 -29.76 24.80
C ARG A 298 5.41 -30.97 25.32
N ASN A 299 4.74 -31.72 24.46
CA ASN A 299 4.05 -32.96 24.84
C ASN A 299 4.70 -34.23 24.24
N ASN A 300 5.79 -34.09 23.50
CA ASN A 300 6.47 -35.19 22.81
C ASN A 300 7.97 -34.94 22.57
N ASP A 301 8.65 -35.87 21.90
CA ASP A 301 10.07 -35.76 21.57
C ASP A 301 10.35 -35.20 20.16
N PHE A 302 9.30 -34.80 19.43
CA PHE A 302 9.45 -34.17 18.12
C PHE A 302 10.31 -32.91 18.20
N PHE A 303 10.12 -32.08 19.23
CA PHE A 303 11.06 -31.01 19.56
C PHE A 303 11.88 -31.36 20.80
N LYS A 304 13.13 -30.92 20.81
CA LYS A 304 13.95 -31.00 22.03
C LYS A 304 13.56 -29.88 23.00
N GLU A 305 13.89 -30.06 24.28
CA GLU A 305 13.76 -28.97 25.25
C GLU A 305 14.57 -27.75 24.79
N ASN A 306 14.15 -26.57 25.22
CA ASN A 306 14.77 -25.30 24.84
C ASN A 306 14.88 -25.10 23.32
N THR A 307 13.89 -25.58 22.57
CA THR A 307 13.80 -25.31 21.14
C THR A 307 13.34 -23.88 20.89
N PHE A 308 14.10 -23.17 20.08
CA PHE A 308 13.79 -21.89 19.47
C PHE A 308 13.41 -22.08 18.00
N LYS A 309 12.66 -21.11 17.48
CA LYS A 309 12.24 -21.03 16.09
C LYS A 309 12.55 -19.63 15.56
N VAL A 310 13.15 -19.54 14.39
CA VAL A 310 13.23 -18.31 13.61
C VAL A 310 12.47 -18.52 12.31
N ALA A 311 11.68 -17.53 11.87
CA ALA A 311 11.02 -17.60 10.57
C ALA A 311 11.13 -16.27 9.81
N VAL A 312 11.15 -16.38 8.49
CA VAL A 312 10.92 -15.25 7.58
C VAL A 312 9.47 -15.30 7.13
N ASN A 313 8.69 -14.25 7.37
CA ASN A 313 7.29 -14.19 6.97
C ASN A 313 7.19 -13.46 5.64
N LYS A 314 6.60 -14.08 4.62
CA LYS A 314 6.24 -13.41 3.36
C LYS A 314 4.74 -13.54 3.14
N LYS A 315 4.02 -12.42 3.14
CA LYS A 315 2.60 -12.38 2.78
C LYS A 315 2.50 -12.47 1.26
N ILE A 316 1.74 -13.43 0.77
CA ILE A 316 1.48 -13.60 -0.68
C ILE A 316 0.26 -12.77 -1.07
N ASN A 317 -0.76 -12.75 -0.21
CA ASN A 317 -1.94 -11.90 -0.30
C ASN A 317 -2.58 -11.78 1.10
N ASP A 318 -3.77 -11.19 1.21
CA ASP A 318 -4.48 -10.99 2.49
C ASP A 318 -4.76 -12.27 3.27
N THR A 319 -4.73 -13.43 2.62
CA THR A 319 -5.08 -14.71 3.21
C THR A 319 -3.86 -15.60 3.46
N PHE A 320 -2.90 -15.64 2.52
CA PHE A 320 -1.80 -16.61 2.53
C PHE A 320 -0.46 -15.99 2.94
N ILE A 321 0.24 -16.67 3.85
CA ILE A 321 1.58 -16.32 4.31
C ILE A 321 2.48 -17.55 4.19
N ILE A 322 3.63 -17.40 3.54
CA ILE A 322 4.67 -18.43 3.49
C ILE A 322 5.75 -18.09 4.53
N LYS A 323 6.17 -19.10 5.29
CA LYS A 323 7.16 -18.98 6.35
C LYS A 323 8.23 -20.05 6.21
N PRO A 324 9.38 -19.77 5.60
CA PRO A 324 10.58 -20.58 5.82
C PRO A 324 10.99 -20.46 7.29
N GLU A 325 11.18 -21.60 7.95
CA GLU A 325 11.44 -21.71 9.39
C GLU A 325 12.77 -22.44 9.63
N LEU A 326 13.50 -22.02 10.66
CA LEU A 326 14.64 -22.71 11.22
C LEU A 326 14.37 -22.96 12.69
N TYR A 327 14.50 -24.20 13.10
CA TYR A 327 14.35 -24.60 14.49
C TYR A 327 15.70 -25.04 15.02
N PHE A 328 16.00 -24.65 16.25
CA PHE A 328 17.23 -25.06 16.90
C PHE A 328 17.08 -25.14 18.41
N ASN A 329 17.92 -25.94 19.07
CA ASN A 329 17.97 -25.99 20.53
C ASN A 329 19.42 -25.86 21.03
N ASP A 330 19.56 -25.58 22.33
CA ASP A 330 20.85 -25.53 23.04
C ASP A 330 21.95 -24.72 22.33
N PHE A 331 21.61 -23.52 21.84
CA PHE A 331 22.49 -22.65 21.03
C PHE A 331 23.01 -23.35 19.77
N PHE A 332 22.10 -23.71 18.86
CA PHE A 332 22.41 -24.23 17.51
C PHE A 332 23.04 -25.62 17.46
N LYS A 333 22.90 -26.44 18.50
CA LYS A 333 23.42 -27.83 18.47
C LYS A 333 22.68 -28.72 17.48
N ASN A 334 21.36 -28.64 17.47
CA ASN A 334 20.53 -29.34 16.49
C ASN A 334 19.76 -28.29 15.70
N ILE A 335 19.99 -28.22 14.39
CA ILE A 335 19.28 -27.30 13.49
C ILE A 335 18.48 -28.13 12.50
N TYR A 336 17.21 -27.79 12.31
CA TYR A 336 16.38 -28.40 11.29
C TYR A 336 15.55 -27.35 10.56
N PRO A 337 15.56 -27.37 9.22
CA PRO A 337 14.73 -26.47 8.43
C PRO A 337 13.28 -26.95 8.43
N GLY A 338 12.40 -25.99 8.19
CA GLY A 338 11.02 -26.23 7.86
C GLY A 338 10.50 -25.17 6.90
N VAL A 339 9.35 -25.46 6.30
CA VAL A 339 8.57 -24.48 5.56
C VAL A 339 7.12 -24.61 5.97
N ARG A 340 6.45 -23.49 6.17
CA ARG A 340 5.05 -23.44 6.58
C ARG A 340 4.26 -22.53 5.65
N LEU A 341 3.07 -22.97 5.28
CA LEU A 341 2.04 -22.15 4.67
C LEU A 341 0.97 -21.88 5.74
N SER A 342 0.61 -20.62 5.92
CA SER A 342 -0.40 -20.19 6.87
C SER A 342 -1.53 -19.47 6.15
N VAL A 343 -2.75 -19.73 6.60
CA VAL A 343 -3.99 -19.08 6.19
C VAL A 343 -4.50 -18.29 7.39
N ALA A 344 -4.57 -16.97 7.28
CA ALA A 344 -5.08 -16.09 8.32
C ALA A 344 -6.51 -15.62 8.00
N PHE A 345 -7.30 -15.40 9.05
CA PHE A 345 -8.67 -14.91 9.01
C PHE A 345 -8.84 -13.66 9.88
#